data_AF-A0A2D6CR19-F1
#
_entry.id   AF-A0A2D6CR19-F1
#
_cell.length_a   1.000
_cell.length_b   1.000
_cell.length_c   1.000
_cell.angle_alpha   90.00
_cell.angle_beta   90.00
_cell.angle_gamma   90.00
#
_symmetry.space_group_name_H-M   'P 1'
#
loop_
_entity.id
_entity.type
_entity.pdbx_description
1 polymer ?
#
loop_
_entity_poly.entity_id
_entity_poly.type
_entity_poly.pdbx_seq_one_letter_code
_entity_poly.pdbx_strand_id
1 'polypeptide(L)'
;MVNGKARYTAAHAVAAVLLLTSAGGTALLAQDTVPQILPLDEKDDDVLICDDLDDDGILDLLDNCSGLFNPLQTDDNRNGIGDDCEALLPN
;
A
#
# COMPACT_ATOMS: atom_id res chain seq x y z
N MET A 1 17.45 -8.98 4.41
CA MET A 1 17.08 -10.41 4.25
C MET A 1 16.04 -10.75 5.31
N VAL A 2 14.77 -10.45 5.05
CA VAL A 2 13.67 -10.81 5.95
C VAL A 2 13.11 -12.16 5.48
N ASN A 3 12.91 -13.02 6.46
CA ASN A 3 12.81 -14.47 6.35
C ASN A 3 11.43 -14.86 5.81
N GLY A 4 11.36 -15.26 4.53
CA GLY A 4 10.14 -15.72 3.88
C GLY A 4 9.61 -17.03 4.47
N LYS A 5 8.58 -16.94 5.32
CA LYS A 5 7.81 -18.10 5.74
C LYS A 5 6.98 -18.58 4.56
N ALA A 6 7.42 -19.71 4.06
CA ALA A 6 6.88 -20.39 2.91
C ALA A 6 5.52 -21.07 3.19
N ARG A 7 4.85 -21.40 2.07
CA ARG A 7 3.96 -22.56 1.82
C ARG A 7 2.46 -22.39 2.13
N TYR A 8 1.74 -21.81 1.17
CA TYR A 8 0.42 -22.32 0.80
C TYR A 8 0.57 -23.22 -0.44
N THR A 9 0.65 -24.53 -0.23
CA THR A 9 0.60 -25.54 -1.30
C THR A 9 -0.80 -26.13 -1.38
N ALA A 10 -1.53 -25.80 -2.45
CA ALA A 10 -2.68 -26.57 -2.96
C ALA A 10 -2.62 -26.46 -4.49
N ALA A 11 -1.91 -27.37 -5.17
CA ALA A 11 -2.46 -28.59 -5.76
C ALA A 11 -3.31 -28.34 -7.04
N HIS A 12 -2.67 -28.60 -8.20
CA HIS A 12 -3.24 -29.13 -9.47
C HIS A 12 -4.23 -28.22 -10.23
N ALA A 13 -4.29 -28.08 -11.55
CA ALA A 13 -3.62 -28.57 -12.77
C ALA A 13 -4.14 -27.60 -13.89
N VAL A 14 -3.53 -27.37 -15.05
CA VAL A 14 -3.52 -28.22 -16.26
C VAL A 14 -2.84 -27.37 -17.35
N ALA A 15 -2.02 -28.06 -18.14
CA ALA A 15 -1.41 -27.75 -19.43
C ALA A 15 -1.74 -26.43 -20.17
N ALA A 16 -0.66 -25.85 -20.72
CA ALA A 16 -0.63 -24.82 -21.75
C ALA A 16 -1.49 -25.18 -22.99
N VAL A 17 -2.19 -24.18 -23.54
CA VAL A 17 -2.77 -24.23 -24.88
C VAL A 17 -2.18 -23.08 -25.70
N LEU A 18 -1.17 -23.40 -26.51
CA LEU A 18 -0.67 -22.58 -27.61
C LEU A 18 -1.64 -22.73 -28.79
N LEU A 19 -2.28 -21.63 -29.22
CA LEU A 19 -2.93 -21.55 -30.53
C LEU A 19 -2.50 -20.26 -31.25
N LEU A 20 -1.62 -20.45 -32.23
CA LEU A 20 -1.20 -19.49 -33.24
C LEU A 20 -2.29 -19.31 -34.30
N THR A 21 -2.72 -18.08 -34.60
CA THR A 21 -3.09 -17.69 -35.99
C THR A 21 -3.03 -16.16 -36.15
N SER A 22 -2.20 -15.74 -37.10
CA SER A 22 -2.01 -14.37 -37.59
C SER A 22 -3.22 -13.84 -38.36
N ALA A 23 -3.64 -12.61 -38.08
CA ALA A 23 -4.36 -11.77 -39.04
C ALA A 23 -3.84 -10.34 -38.93
N GLY A 24 -3.18 -9.88 -39.98
CA GLY A 24 -2.72 -8.51 -40.10
C GLY A 24 -3.88 -7.53 -40.11
N GLY A 25 -3.83 -6.57 -39.18
CA GLY A 25 -4.53 -5.30 -39.31
C GLY A 25 -3.47 -4.23 -39.55
N THR A 26 -3.53 -3.55 -40.70
CA THR A 26 -2.78 -2.32 -40.91
C THR A 26 -3.35 -1.26 -39.97
N ALA A 27 -2.67 -1.01 -38.85
CA ALA A 27 -2.99 0.13 -38.00
C ALA A 27 -2.57 1.41 -38.75
N LEU A 28 -3.59 2.12 -39.21
CA LEU A 28 -3.54 3.49 -39.71
C LEU A 28 -2.74 4.36 -38.73
N LEU A 29 -1.74 5.08 -39.26
CA LEU A 29 -1.06 6.15 -38.56
C LEU A 29 -2.08 7.23 -38.17
N ALA A 30 -2.30 7.46 -36.88
CA ALA A 30 -2.64 8.77 -36.35
C ALA A 30 -2.52 8.81 -34.82
N GLN A 31 -1.68 9.76 -34.38
CA GLN A 31 -1.75 10.51 -33.13
C GLN A 31 -1.92 9.74 -31.82
N ASP A 32 -0.84 9.62 -31.04
CA ASP A 32 -0.72 10.37 -29.78
C ASP A 32 0.73 10.32 -29.26
N THR A 33 1.61 11.20 -29.73
CA THR A 33 2.90 11.38 -29.06
C THR A 33 2.69 12.32 -27.88
N VAL A 34 2.13 11.79 -26.79
CA VAL A 34 2.36 12.36 -25.48
C VAL A 34 3.88 12.31 -25.27
N PRO A 35 4.56 13.46 -25.10
CA PRO A 35 5.97 13.45 -24.78
C PRO A 35 6.13 12.65 -23.49
N GLN A 36 6.96 11.60 -23.55
CA GLN A 36 7.17 10.65 -22.47
C GLN A 36 7.65 11.40 -21.23
N ILE A 37 6.73 11.77 -20.33
CA ILE A 37 7.05 11.95 -18.93
C ILE A 37 7.53 10.58 -18.49
N LEU A 38 8.78 10.56 -18.04
CA LEU A 38 9.57 9.39 -17.70
C LEU A 38 8.70 8.31 -17.02
N PRO A 39 8.82 7.03 -17.39
CA PRO A 39 8.33 5.98 -16.53
C PRO A 39 9.17 6.10 -15.27
N LEU A 40 8.58 6.61 -14.18
CA LEU A 40 9.10 6.26 -12.88
C LEU A 40 8.87 4.76 -12.81
N ASP A 41 9.98 4.02 -12.82
CA ASP A 41 10.02 2.61 -12.47
C ASP A 41 9.66 2.52 -10.98
N GLU A 42 8.42 2.87 -10.63
CA GLU A 42 7.87 2.70 -9.30
C GLU A 42 7.38 1.26 -9.25
N LYS A 43 8.32 0.37 -8.91
CA LYS A 43 7.91 -0.82 -8.18
C LYS A 43 7.33 -0.30 -6.87
N ASP A 44 6.03 -0.10 -6.88
CA ASP A 44 5.07 -0.45 -5.84
C ASP A 44 3.78 0.37 -6.08
N ASP A 45 2.90 -0.21 -6.90
CA ASP A 45 1.57 0.24 -7.27
C ASP A 45 0.57 0.24 -6.08
N ASP A 46 0.87 0.89 -4.95
CA ASP A 46 -0.07 1.00 -3.80
C ASP A 46 -0.13 2.45 -3.26
N VAL A 47 -0.59 3.41 -4.07
CA VAL A 47 -0.96 4.74 -3.56
C VAL A 47 -2.35 4.69 -2.90
N LEU A 48 -2.42 3.96 -1.79
CA LEU A 48 -3.28 4.26 -0.66
C LEU A 48 -2.39 4.04 0.58
N ILE A 49 -1.46 4.97 0.78
CA ILE A 49 -0.65 5.00 2.00
C ILE A 49 -1.59 5.32 3.16
N CYS A 50 -2.02 4.24 3.79
CA CYS A 50 -2.48 4.19 5.15
C CYS A 50 -1.23 3.84 5.97
N ASP A 51 -0.46 4.87 6.34
CA ASP A 51 0.70 4.70 7.23
C ASP A 51 0.23 4.40 8.66
N ASP A 52 1.10 3.71 9.38
CA ASP A 52 1.06 3.44 10.82
C ASP A 52 2.50 3.71 11.29
N LEU A 53 2.75 4.95 11.70
CA LEU A 53 4.11 5.48 11.91
C LEU A 53 4.79 4.90 13.16
N ASP A 54 4.00 4.44 14.14
CA ASP A 54 4.51 3.89 15.39
C ASP A 54 4.30 2.38 15.57
N ASP A 55 3.78 1.72 14.54
CA ASP A 55 3.55 0.28 14.44
C ASP A 55 2.63 -0.27 15.55
N ASP A 56 1.64 0.52 16.00
CA ASP A 56 0.70 0.13 17.06
C ASP A 56 -0.55 -0.64 16.56
N GLY A 57 -0.72 -0.69 15.24
CA GLY A 57 -1.82 -1.34 14.56
C GLY A 57 -2.98 -0.42 14.20
N ILE A 58 -2.82 0.90 14.39
CA ILE A 58 -3.80 1.93 14.07
C ILE A 58 -3.19 2.88 13.05
N LEU A 59 -3.96 3.20 12.01
CA LEU A 59 -3.48 4.08 10.96
C LEU A 59 -3.32 5.50 11.50
N ASP A 60 -2.32 6.24 11.02
CA ASP A 60 -2.02 7.63 11.42
C ASP A 60 -3.26 8.56 11.37
N LEU A 61 -4.18 8.29 10.45
CA LEU A 61 -5.42 9.07 10.29
C LEU A 61 -6.47 8.81 11.39
N LEU A 62 -6.38 7.65 12.04
CA LEU A 62 -7.30 7.18 13.07
C LEU A 62 -6.67 7.17 14.47
N ASP A 63 -5.36 7.42 14.55
CA ASP A 63 -4.58 7.37 15.78
C ASP A 63 -4.58 8.74 16.50
N ASN A 64 -5.03 8.74 17.76
CA ASN A 64 -5.00 9.93 18.61
C ASN A 64 -3.59 10.28 19.15
N CYS A 65 -2.57 9.47 18.85
CA CYS A 65 -1.14 9.69 19.13
C CYS A 65 -0.22 9.11 18.04
N SER A 66 -0.41 9.47 16.76
CA SER A 66 0.30 8.94 15.57
C SER A 66 1.84 8.87 15.53
N GLY A 67 2.57 9.22 16.59
CA GLY A 67 4.01 9.03 16.70
C GLY A 67 4.44 8.37 18.01
N LEU A 68 3.52 7.80 18.77
CA LEU A 68 3.76 7.21 20.07
C LEU A 68 2.80 6.04 20.32
N PHE A 69 3.33 4.82 20.17
CA PHE A 69 2.63 3.55 20.36
C PHE A 69 1.62 3.57 21.53
N ASN A 70 0.33 3.53 21.20
CA ASN A 70 -0.76 3.58 22.17
C ASN A 70 -2.01 2.78 21.71
N PRO A 71 -1.91 1.43 21.61
CA PRO A 71 -2.92 0.59 20.96
C PRO A 71 -4.29 0.55 21.68
N LEU A 72 -4.39 1.15 22.87
CA LEU A 72 -5.64 1.29 23.62
C LEU A 72 -6.41 2.57 23.27
N GLN A 73 -5.77 3.55 22.60
CA GLN A 73 -6.37 4.83 22.18
C GLN A 73 -7.13 5.53 23.31
N THR A 74 -6.55 5.55 24.51
CA THR A 74 -7.19 6.18 25.66
C THR A 74 -7.20 7.70 25.47
N ASP A 75 -8.37 8.31 25.61
CA ASP A 75 -8.61 9.76 25.58
C ASP A 75 -9.77 10.06 26.53
N ASP A 76 -9.44 10.18 27.82
CA ASP A 76 -10.44 10.29 28.90
C ASP A 76 -11.25 11.58 28.80
N ASN A 77 -10.63 12.65 28.28
CA ASN A 77 -11.22 13.97 28.19
C ASN A 77 -11.95 14.21 26.85
N ARG A 78 -11.74 13.34 25.85
CA ARG A 78 -12.35 13.33 24.51
C ARG A 78 -11.99 14.55 23.68
N ASN A 79 -10.76 15.03 23.78
CA ASN A 79 -10.27 16.17 23.00
C ASN A 79 -9.65 15.76 21.66
N GLY A 80 -9.50 14.45 21.41
CA GLY A 80 -8.90 13.89 20.20
C GLY A 80 -7.37 13.74 20.25
N ILE A 81 -6.75 14.02 21.38
CA ILE A 81 -5.33 13.78 21.69
C ILE A 81 -5.30 12.66 22.73
N GLY A 82 -4.56 11.59 22.47
CA GLY A 82 -4.50 10.48 23.42
C GLY A 82 -3.74 10.84 24.69
N ASP A 83 -4.13 10.21 25.80
CA ASP A 83 -3.56 10.44 27.12
C ASP A 83 -2.03 10.20 27.13
N ASP A 84 -1.55 9.25 26.33
CA ASP A 84 -0.13 8.88 26.22
C ASP A 84 0.73 10.01 25.62
N CYS A 85 0.23 10.73 24.61
CA CYS A 85 0.94 11.84 23.97
C CYS A 85 0.61 13.21 24.58
N GLU A 86 -0.56 13.36 25.24
CA GLU A 86 -0.90 14.58 25.99
C GLU A 86 0.03 14.78 27.20
N ALA A 87 0.40 13.69 27.88
CA ALA A 87 1.31 13.72 29.04
C ALA A 87 2.72 14.30 28.73
N LEU A 88 3.07 14.45 27.45
CA LEU A 88 4.36 14.96 27.00
C LEU A 88 4.38 16.50 26.82
N LEU A 89 3.25 17.19 26.95
CA LEU A 89 3.16 18.64 26.83
C LEU A 89 3.20 19.32 28.22
N PRO A 90 4.11 20.28 28.46
CA PRO A 90 4.07 21.07 29.69
C PRO A 90 2.86 22.03 29.68
N ASN A 91 2.13 22.05 30.80
CA ASN A 91 1.02 22.97 31.06
C ASN A 91 1.41 24.46 30.94
#